data_AF-A0A846MFM5-F1
#
_entry.id   AF-A0A846MFM5-F1
#
_cell.length_a   1.000
_cell.length_b   1.000
_cell.length_c   1.000
_cell.angle_alpha   90.00
_cell.angle_beta   90.00
_cell.angle_gamma   90.00
#
_symmetry.space_group_name_H-M   'P 1'
#
loop_
_entity.id
_entity.type
_entity.pdbx_description
1 polymer ?
#
loop_
_entity_poly.entity_id
_entity_poly.type
_entity_poly.pdbx_seq_one_letter_code
_entity_poly.pdbx_strand_id
1 'polypeptide(L)'
;MDSVFEELYEKYHHDIFNFLFYMVRNREQAEDLVQEVYIKVLRSYKRFKGESSEKTWLLSIARHVAIDFFRKQKSRRRKISGNLDWDEEQLCDVQPLPEEIAIQKEEIQLLYRCLERCTIDQQLVIVLRFIQSLSITETAEALGWTESKVKTTQHRALKVLKKYMEEEMEKGGSSVKKFRWNDECLEHALQQMPMIKDHRSKEEIYQQLIEARKTARRKSWFLPSLISVVAVMLVTAIYAPSLPLTQHSEKRTEKLDQHMITLQAKQPAKESQTLLSAEERDSSLSRIVTKEALNDQDIAVVGVPDQQSHIIIPISVPVKKYEPAAEQLEMATSKIDEQKWGVSKRLLDGVTIAPSRESKVWLVRVPKQHPIFSEGSTSESMFLASIEETIRWMGGKKVCFFTEKKEGMALHHIGYVKALEIPHKKRVYYLYRPGPTHPVFLVPSPQHVPTFLEALKQMKKDGDGPLRSTVPKGVHIKKVSMQHDNVVIEFTEDSKLNELPSIQWMMEAILLTAKEFGFHTVTFKGGGVKRIGPYMFEKKIAVPVGPNPIMVYASAR
;
A
#
# COMPACT_ATOMS: atom_id res chain seq x y z
N MET A 1 -6.08 27.03 -5.74
CA MET A 1 -5.48 25.98 -6.58
C MET A 1 -6.56 25.50 -7.56
N ASP A 2 -6.19 25.00 -8.75
CA ASP A 2 -7.17 24.31 -9.61
C ASP A 2 -7.60 23.04 -8.84
N SER A 3 -8.81 22.99 -8.28
CA SER A 3 -9.27 21.92 -7.36
C SER A 3 -9.12 20.51 -7.95
N VAL A 4 -9.22 20.41 -9.27
CA VAL A 4 -8.99 19.19 -10.06
C VAL A 4 -7.55 18.71 -9.99
N PHE A 5 -6.56 19.61 -10.10
CA PHE A 5 -5.15 19.23 -10.04
C PHE A 5 -4.83 18.63 -8.69
N GLU A 6 -5.35 19.24 -7.64
CA GLU A 6 -5.20 18.80 -6.27
C GLU A 6 -5.78 17.39 -6.07
N GLU A 7 -6.98 17.13 -6.57
CA GLU A 7 -7.59 15.80 -6.54
C GLU A 7 -6.76 14.74 -7.29
N LEU A 8 -6.35 15.02 -8.54
CA LEU A 8 -5.55 14.09 -9.33
C LEU A 8 -4.16 13.85 -8.71
N TYR A 9 -3.59 14.89 -8.11
CA TYR A 9 -2.29 14.82 -7.46
C TYR A 9 -2.37 13.92 -6.21
N GLU A 10 -3.28 14.21 -5.28
CA GLU A 10 -3.43 13.42 -4.05
C GLU A 10 -3.69 11.94 -4.34
N LYS A 11 -4.45 11.66 -5.41
CA LYS A 11 -4.88 10.30 -5.75
C LYS A 11 -3.86 9.50 -6.55
N TYR A 12 -3.11 10.12 -7.45
CA TYR A 12 -2.33 9.40 -8.47
C TYR A 12 -0.85 9.80 -8.59
N HIS A 13 -0.38 10.79 -7.82
CA HIS A 13 1.00 11.27 -7.92
C HIS A 13 2.04 10.16 -7.73
N HIS A 14 1.88 9.36 -6.67
CA HIS A 14 2.82 8.27 -6.38
C HIS A 14 2.79 7.18 -7.46
N ASP A 15 1.63 6.89 -8.07
CA ASP A 15 1.54 5.94 -9.19
C ASP A 15 2.35 6.43 -10.40
N ILE A 16 2.21 7.71 -10.77
CA ILE A 16 2.93 8.34 -11.88
C ILE A 16 4.43 8.34 -11.62
N PHE A 17 4.84 8.76 -10.42
CA PHE A 17 6.25 8.80 -10.03
C PHE A 17 6.86 7.41 -10.05
N ASN A 18 6.21 6.44 -9.42
CA ASN A 18 6.68 5.06 -9.36
C ASN A 18 6.83 4.46 -10.78
N PHE A 19 5.86 4.70 -11.67
CA PHE A 19 5.95 4.29 -13.07
C PHE A 19 7.18 4.90 -13.74
N LEU A 20 7.36 6.22 -13.67
CA LEU A 20 8.47 6.91 -14.31
C LEU A 20 9.82 6.49 -13.73
N PHE A 21 9.92 6.29 -12.42
CA PHE A 21 11.12 5.80 -11.75
C PHE A 21 11.54 4.43 -12.29
N TYR A 22 10.62 3.48 -12.40
CA TYR A 22 10.96 2.16 -12.94
C TYR A 22 11.28 2.17 -14.43
N MET A 23 10.76 3.15 -15.18
CA MET A 23 11.12 3.35 -16.58
C MET A 23 12.53 3.93 -16.72
N VAL A 24 12.85 5.05 -16.06
CA VAL A 24 14.12 5.78 -16.29
C VAL A 24 15.24 5.41 -15.35
N ARG A 25 14.92 4.76 -14.22
CA ARG A 25 15.86 4.22 -13.24
C ARG A 25 16.81 5.25 -12.62
N ASN A 26 16.39 6.51 -12.65
CA ASN A 26 17.08 7.62 -12.03
C ASN A 26 16.03 8.54 -11.39
N ARG A 27 16.24 8.84 -10.11
CA ARG A 27 15.28 9.59 -9.31
C ARG A 27 15.06 11.00 -9.87
N GLU A 28 16.13 11.75 -10.08
CA GLU A 28 16.09 13.13 -10.59
C GLU A 28 15.40 13.19 -11.96
N GLN A 29 15.70 12.25 -12.85
CA GLN A 29 15.02 12.16 -14.15
C GLN A 29 13.54 11.84 -14.01
N ALA A 30 13.15 10.95 -13.09
CA ALA A 30 11.74 10.67 -12.83
C ALA A 30 11.02 11.91 -12.29
N GLU A 31 11.66 12.64 -11.37
CA GLU A 31 11.18 13.89 -10.79
C GLU A 31 10.94 14.98 -11.85
N ASP A 32 11.82 15.10 -12.85
CA ASP A 32 11.68 15.99 -14.01
C ASP A 32 10.54 15.57 -14.93
N LEU A 33 10.43 14.27 -15.22
CA LEU A 33 9.38 13.75 -16.12
C LEU A 33 7.99 13.87 -15.49
N VAL A 34 7.86 13.71 -14.18
CA VAL A 34 6.60 13.96 -13.46
C VAL A 34 6.12 15.39 -13.69
N GLN A 35 7.01 16.37 -13.68
CA GLN A 35 6.64 17.76 -13.98
C GLN A 35 6.13 17.90 -15.41
N GLU A 36 6.79 17.28 -16.40
CA GLU A 36 6.31 17.28 -17.78
C GLU A 36 4.93 16.63 -17.92
N VAL A 37 4.66 15.55 -17.18
CA VAL A 37 3.34 14.90 -17.12
C VAL A 37 2.28 15.89 -16.63
N TYR A 38 2.47 16.51 -15.47
CA TYR A 38 1.47 17.43 -14.93
C TYR A 38 1.25 18.67 -15.80
N ILE A 39 2.28 19.17 -16.49
CA ILE A 39 2.12 20.24 -17.50
C ILE A 39 1.19 19.78 -18.63
N LYS A 40 1.34 18.53 -19.11
CA LYS A 40 0.46 17.97 -20.15
C LYS A 40 -0.96 17.75 -19.62
N VAL A 41 -1.10 17.19 -18.42
CA VAL A 41 -2.39 16.96 -17.74
C VAL A 41 -3.18 18.25 -17.61
N LEU A 42 -2.58 19.32 -17.07
CA LEU A 42 -3.24 20.62 -16.90
C LEU A 42 -3.74 21.22 -18.22
N ARG A 43 -3.08 20.90 -19.34
CA ARG A 43 -3.47 21.36 -20.69
C ARG A 43 -4.57 20.51 -21.30
N SER A 44 -4.57 19.20 -21.03
CA SER A 44 -5.47 18.24 -21.67
C SER A 44 -6.70 17.89 -20.84
N TYR A 45 -6.71 18.18 -19.53
CA TYR A 45 -7.78 17.74 -18.62
C TYR A 45 -9.18 18.18 -19.05
N LYS A 46 -9.33 19.42 -19.54
CA LYS A 46 -10.63 19.94 -20.03
C LYS A 46 -11.21 19.17 -21.22
N ARG A 47 -10.42 18.30 -21.86
CA ARG A 47 -10.80 17.46 -23.01
C ARG A 47 -10.92 15.99 -22.64
N PHE A 48 -10.68 15.62 -21.38
CA PHE A 48 -10.84 14.25 -20.93
C PHE A 48 -12.34 13.90 -20.92
N LYS A 49 -12.70 12.81 -21.61
CA LYS A 49 -14.09 12.40 -21.84
C LYS A 49 -14.57 11.28 -20.89
N GLY A 50 -13.72 10.79 -19.99
CA GLY A 50 -14.06 9.69 -19.08
C GLY A 50 -14.20 8.32 -19.75
N GLU A 51 -13.63 8.14 -20.95
CA GLU A 51 -13.68 6.88 -21.70
C GLU A 51 -12.75 5.80 -21.11
N SER A 52 -11.86 6.17 -20.18
CA SER A 52 -11.03 5.28 -19.38
C SER A 52 -10.95 5.80 -17.94
N SER A 53 -10.36 5.02 -17.02
CA SER A 53 -10.14 5.52 -15.66
C SER A 53 -9.15 6.69 -15.66
N GLU A 54 -9.27 7.61 -14.70
CA GLU A 54 -8.33 8.72 -14.54
C GLU A 54 -6.88 8.23 -14.37
N LYS A 55 -6.68 7.11 -13.66
CA LYS A 55 -5.38 6.45 -13.51
C LYS A 55 -4.82 5.99 -14.86
N THR A 56 -5.62 5.27 -15.64
CA THR A 56 -5.23 4.78 -16.97
C THR A 56 -4.89 5.93 -17.90
N TRP A 57 -5.69 7.00 -17.88
CA TRP A 57 -5.45 8.20 -18.67
C TRP A 57 -4.16 8.92 -18.26
N LEU A 58 -3.90 9.11 -16.97
CA LEU A 58 -2.66 9.71 -16.46
C LEU A 58 -1.43 8.88 -16.83
N LEU A 59 -1.49 7.56 -16.65
CA LEU A 59 -0.41 6.65 -17.06
C LEU A 59 -0.19 6.65 -18.57
N SER A 60 -1.21 6.88 -19.39
CA SER A 60 -1.05 7.06 -20.83
C SER A 60 -0.24 8.33 -21.16
N ILE A 61 -0.45 9.42 -20.42
CA ILE A 61 0.32 10.66 -20.58
C ILE A 61 1.76 10.43 -20.10
N ALA A 62 1.94 9.78 -18.95
CA ALA A 62 3.26 9.41 -18.42
C ALA A 62 4.04 8.52 -19.39
N ARG A 63 3.39 7.54 -20.02
CA ARG A 63 3.98 6.69 -21.08
C ARG A 63 4.46 7.54 -22.26
N HIS A 64 3.68 8.48 -22.75
CA HIS A 64 4.13 9.37 -23.84
C HIS A 64 5.36 10.20 -23.44
N VAL A 65 5.37 10.74 -22.21
CA VAL A 65 6.51 11.49 -21.67
C VAL A 65 7.77 10.62 -21.57
N ALA A 66 7.64 9.39 -21.06
CA ALA A 66 8.76 8.44 -20.99
C ALA A 66 9.30 8.08 -22.39
N ILE A 67 8.42 7.81 -23.36
CA ILE A 67 8.85 7.51 -24.75
C ILE A 67 9.56 8.71 -25.38
N ASP A 68 9.04 9.92 -25.17
CA ASP A 68 9.67 11.16 -25.65
C ASP A 68 11.06 11.35 -25.04
N PHE A 69 11.23 11.04 -23.75
CA PHE A 69 12.52 11.05 -23.08
C PHE A 69 13.52 10.09 -23.72
N PHE A 70 13.16 8.81 -23.91
CA PHE A 70 14.04 7.82 -24.55
C PHE A 70 14.37 8.19 -26.00
N ARG A 71 13.41 8.75 -26.75
CA ARG A 71 13.64 9.23 -28.12
C ARG A 71 14.66 10.38 -28.15
N LYS A 72 14.55 11.35 -27.23
CA LYS A 72 15.50 12.46 -27.09
C LYS A 72 16.88 11.96 -26.67
N GLN A 73 16.96 11.02 -25.73
CA GLN A 73 18.21 10.41 -25.28
C GLN A 73 18.93 9.68 -26.42
N LYS A 74 18.20 8.88 -27.22
CA LYS A 74 18.74 8.21 -28.41
C LYS A 74 19.24 9.20 -29.46
N SER A 75 18.49 10.28 -29.72
CA SER A 75 18.92 11.33 -30.65
C SER A 75 20.16 12.08 -30.16
N ARG A 76 20.26 12.39 -28.86
CA ARG A 76 21.44 13.01 -28.25
C ARG A 76 22.66 12.09 -28.34
N ARG A 77 22.52 10.81 -27.99
CA ARG A 77 23.59 9.80 -28.15
C ARG A 77 24.08 9.73 -29.60
N ARG A 78 23.18 9.66 -30.58
CA ARG A 78 23.55 9.67 -32.01
C ARG A 78 24.25 10.95 -32.47
N LYS A 79 23.89 12.11 -31.92
CA LYS A 79 24.56 13.40 -32.23
C LYS A 79 25.94 13.52 -31.58
N ILE A 80 26.13 12.93 -30.40
CA ILE A 80 27.41 12.89 -29.67
C ILE A 80 28.35 11.86 -30.30
N SER A 81 27.83 10.69 -30.69
CA SER A 81 28.56 9.60 -31.36
C SER A 81 28.82 9.85 -32.86
N GLY A 82 28.77 11.10 -33.32
CA GLY A 82 28.87 11.49 -34.73
C GLY A 82 30.22 11.24 -35.41
N ASN A 83 30.97 10.18 -35.06
CA ASN A 83 32.06 9.62 -35.87
C ASN A 83 32.69 8.31 -35.33
N LEU A 84 32.07 7.57 -34.41
CA LEU A 84 32.68 6.35 -33.86
C LEU A 84 31.65 5.22 -33.74
N ASP A 85 31.85 4.18 -34.54
CA ASP A 85 31.23 2.85 -34.39
C ASP A 85 31.75 2.23 -33.09
N TRP A 86 31.07 2.50 -31.98
CA TRP A 86 31.20 1.70 -30.78
C TRP A 86 30.01 0.74 -30.73
N ASP A 87 30.30 -0.56 -30.76
CA ASP A 87 29.33 -1.63 -30.56
C ASP A 87 28.48 -1.35 -29.32
N GLU A 88 27.15 -1.41 -29.47
CA GLU A 88 26.13 -1.04 -28.48
C GLU A 88 26.15 -1.88 -27.18
N GLU A 89 27.09 -2.81 -27.01
CA GLU A 89 27.13 -3.76 -25.89
C GLU A 89 28.02 -3.36 -24.69
N GLN A 90 28.76 -2.25 -24.73
CA GLN A 90 29.85 -2.01 -23.76
C GLN A 90 29.84 -0.70 -22.97
N LEU A 91 28.68 -0.18 -22.57
CA LEU A 91 28.62 0.87 -21.53
C LEU A 91 27.46 0.63 -20.56
N CYS A 92 27.49 -0.50 -19.85
CA CYS A 92 26.85 -0.57 -18.54
C CYS A 92 27.74 0.19 -17.56
N ASP A 93 27.58 1.51 -17.50
CA ASP A 93 28.09 2.27 -16.37
C ASP A 93 27.38 1.68 -15.13
N VAL A 94 28.14 1.03 -14.25
CA VAL A 94 27.59 0.39 -13.04
C VAL A 94 27.24 1.52 -12.09
N GLN A 95 26.14 2.22 -12.39
CA GLN A 95 25.58 3.16 -11.44
C GLN A 95 25.20 2.37 -10.19
N PRO A 96 25.54 2.89 -8.99
CA PRO A 96 25.08 2.27 -7.76
C PRO A 96 23.57 2.11 -7.82
N LEU A 97 23.06 1.01 -7.26
CA LEU A 97 21.62 0.84 -7.12
C LEU A 97 21.06 2.06 -6.39
N PRO A 98 19.90 2.60 -6.81
CA PRO A 98 19.21 3.61 -6.02
C PRO A 98 19.07 3.13 -4.58
N GLU A 99 19.22 4.01 -3.60
CA GLU A 99 19.20 3.66 -2.17
C GLU A 99 17.96 2.83 -1.82
N GLU A 100 16.80 3.21 -2.38
CA GLU A 100 15.52 2.53 -2.18
C GLU A 100 15.51 1.07 -2.71
N ILE A 101 16.35 0.76 -3.71
CA ILE A 101 16.57 -0.57 -4.27
C ILE A 101 17.71 -1.30 -3.55
N ALA A 102 18.77 -0.59 -3.16
CA ALA A 102 19.97 -1.15 -2.52
C ALA A 102 19.68 -1.79 -1.15
N ILE A 103 18.69 -1.29 -0.41
CA ILE A 103 18.26 -1.85 0.88
C ILE A 103 17.32 -3.07 0.74
N GLN A 104 16.90 -3.40 -0.48
CA GLN A 104 15.99 -4.52 -0.73
C GLN A 104 16.74 -5.85 -0.73
N LYS A 105 15.99 -6.95 -0.69
CA LYS A 105 16.57 -8.30 -0.85
C LYS A 105 17.30 -8.43 -2.19
N GLU A 106 18.32 -9.28 -2.22
CA GLU A 106 19.14 -9.53 -3.43
C GLU A 106 18.31 -9.89 -4.67
N GLU A 107 17.19 -10.61 -4.49
CA GLU A 107 16.26 -10.98 -5.55
C GLU A 107 15.63 -9.76 -6.24
N ILE A 108 15.22 -8.75 -5.47
CA ILE A 108 14.62 -7.50 -5.98
C ILE A 108 15.69 -6.65 -6.67
N GLN A 109 16.89 -6.60 -6.10
CA GLN A 109 18.03 -5.94 -6.72
C GLN A 109 18.41 -6.58 -8.07
N LEU A 110 18.41 -7.92 -8.13
CA LEU A 110 18.64 -8.68 -9.35
C LEU A 110 17.56 -8.38 -10.40
N LEU A 111 16.28 -8.47 -10.02
CA LEU A 111 15.14 -8.17 -10.89
C LEU A 111 15.25 -6.75 -11.47
N TYR A 112 15.55 -5.77 -10.61
CA TYR A 112 15.73 -4.38 -11.00
C TYR A 112 16.84 -4.23 -12.05
N ARG A 113 18.02 -4.83 -11.84
CA ARG A 113 19.11 -4.83 -12.83
C ARG A 113 18.67 -5.46 -14.15
N CYS A 114 18.07 -6.65 -14.09
CA CYS A 114 17.65 -7.37 -15.29
C CYS A 114 16.58 -6.62 -16.11
N LEU A 115 15.74 -5.80 -15.47
CA LEU A 115 14.77 -4.96 -16.19
C LEU A 115 15.44 -3.98 -17.17
N GLU A 116 16.67 -3.50 -16.93
CA GLU A 116 17.37 -2.60 -17.87
C GLU A 116 17.55 -3.21 -19.25
N ARG A 117 17.80 -4.52 -19.25
CA ARG A 117 18.14 -5.28 -20.44
C ARG A 117 16.90 -5.57 -21.28
N CYS A 118 15.70 -5.41 -20.71
CA CYS A 118 14.45 -5.52 -21.44
C CYS A 118 14.26 -4.33 -22.38
N THR A 119 13.58 -4.56 -23.51
CA THR A 119 13.22 -3.47 -24.43
C THR A 119 12.20 -2.53 -23.76
N ILE A 120 12.11 -1.28 -24.23
CA ILE A 120 11.15 -0.29 -23.69
C ILE A 120 9.71 -0.86 -23.71
N ASP A 121 9.31 -1.52 -24.79
CA ASP A 121 7.99 -2.15 -24.91
C ASP A 121 7.76 -3.26 -23.88
N GLN A 122 8.80 -4.04 -23.56
CA GLN A 122 8.75 -5.08 -22.53
C GLN A 122 8.68 -4.46 -21.13
N GLN A 123 9.51 -3.44 -20.84
CA GLN A 123 9.48 -2.71 -19.58
C GLN A 123 8.12 -2.06 -19.34
N LEU A 124 7.56 -1.38 -20.35
CA LEU A 124 6.23 -0.77 -20.26
C LEU A 124 5.16 -1.78 -19.83
N VAL A 125 5.16 -2.97 -20.44
CA VAL A 125 4.18 -4.01 -20.08
C VAL A 125 4.47 -4.57 -18.69
N ILE A 126 5.73 -4.82 -18.34
CA ILE A 126 6.08 -5.35 -17.01
C ILE A 126 5.68 -4.36 -15.90
N VAL A 127 6.10 -3.09 -16.03
CA VAL A 127 5.84 -2.05 -15.03
C VAL A 127 4.33 -1.81 -14.90
N LEU A 128 3.58 -1.71 -16.01
CA LEU A 128 2.14 -1.47 -15.91
C LEU A 128 1.38 -2.68 -15.35
N ARG A 129 1.70 -3.91 -15.80
CA ARG A 129 0.95 -5.12 -15.41
C ARG A 129 1.25 -5.58 -13.99
N PHE A 130 2.51 -5.53 -13.57
CA PHE A 130 2.94 -6.15 -12.32
C PHE A 130 3.25 -5.13 -11.22
N ILE A 131 3.91 -4.02 -11.57
CA ILE A 131 4.28 -2.99 -10.57
C ILE A 131 3.10 -2.04 -10.30
N GLN A 132 2.41 -1.60 -11.35
CA GLN A 132 1.25 -0.71 -11.25
C GLN A 132 -0.08 -1.48 -11.12
N SER A 133 -0.03 -2.81 -11.25
CA SER A 133 -1.17 -3.72 -11.11
C SER A 133 -2.35 -3.42 -12.05
N LEU A 134 -2.11 -2.87 -13.25
CA LEU A 134 -3.16 -2.66 -14.26
C LEU A 134 -3.59 -4.00 -14.84
N SER A 135 -4.88 -4.16 -15.11
CA SER A 135 -5.44 -5.24 -15.91
C SER A 135 -4.92 -5.24 -17.37
N ILE A 136 -5.17 -6.32 -18.13
CA ILE A 136 -4.71 -6.40 -19.54
C ILE A 136 -5.43 -5.35 -20.38
N THR A 137 -6.72 -5.13 -20.11
CA THR A 137 -7.58 -4.12 -20.71
C THR A 137 -7.05 -2.72 -20.42
N GLU A 138 -6.83 -2.38 -19.14
CA GLU A 138 -6.29 -1.05 -18.76
C GLU A 138 -4.88 -0.83 -19.32
N THR A 139 -4.05 -1.87 -19.35
CA THR A 139 -2.71 -1.78 -19.95
C THR A 139 -2.80 -1.54 -21.45
N ALA A 140 -3.72 -2.22 -22.15
CA ALA A 140 -3.96 -2.00 -23.57
C ALA A 140 -4.41 -0.56 -23.85
N GLU A 141 -5.33 -0.04 -23.04
CA GLU A 141 -5.80 1.34 -23.11
C GLU A 141 -4.68 2.35 -22.83
N ALA A 142 -3.95 2.21 -21.72
CA ALA A 142 -2.83 3.08 -21.35
C ALA A 142 -1.73 3.06 -22.41
N LEU A 143 -1.54 1.91 -23.08
CA LEU A 143 -0.53 1.74 -24.12
C LEU A 143 -1.02 2.07 -25.53
N GLY A 144 -2.31 2.27 -25.77
CA GLY A 144 -2.89 2.37 -27.11
C GLY A 144 -2.64 1.11 -27.97
N TRP A 145 -2.62 -0.07 -27.34
CA TRP A 145 -2.34 -1.36 -27.98
C TRP A 145 -3.60 -2.24 -27.97
N THR A 146 -3.57 -3.34 -28.74
CA THR A 146 -4.57 -4.40 -28.58
C THR A 146 -4.24 -5.27 -27.38
N GLU A 147 -5.24 -5.83 -26.69
CA GLU A 147 -5.02 -6.78 -25.59
C GLU A 147 -4.15 -7.97 -26.02
N SER A 148 -4.29 -8.43 -27.27
CA SER A 148 -3.47 -9.50 -27.84
C SER A 148 -1.99 -9.12 -27.89
N LYS A 149 -1.68 -7.88 -28.29
CA LYS A 149 -0.31 -7.36 -28.25
C LYS A 149 0.21 -7.29 -26.82
N VAL A 150 -0.61 -6.87 -25.85
CA VAL A 150 -0.22 -6.85 -24.42
C VAL A 150 0.08 -8.25 -23.91
N LYS A 151 -0.81 -9.24 -24.11
CA LYS A 151 -0.62 -10.64 -23.70
C LYS A 151 0.67 -11.23 -24.30
N THR A 152 0.86 -11.04 -25.60
CA THR A 152 2.04 -11.55 -26.32
C THR A 152 3.32 -10.90 -25.82
N THR A 153 3.29 -9.58 -25.57
CA THR A 153 4.46 -8.84 -25.07
C THR A 153 4.76 -9.21 -23.62
N GLN A 154 3.74 -9.37 -22.76
CA GLN A 154 3.89 -9.81 -21.36
C GLN A 154 4.59 -11.16 -21.31
N HIS A 155 4.10 -12.15 -22.06
CA HIS A 155 4.68 -13.49 -22.08
C HIS A 155 6.15 -13.46 -22.55
N ARG A 156 6.45 -12.69 -23.62
CA ARG A 156 7.83 -12.52 -24.10
C ARG A 156 8.72 -11.80 -23.08
N ALA A 157 8.19 -10.76 -22.43
CA ALA A 157 8.92 -9.96 -21.46
C ALA A 157 9.32 -10.78 -20.23
N LEU A 158 8.39 -11.59 -19.68
CA LEU A 158 8.69 -12.50 -18.56
C LEU A 158 9.74 -13.54 -18.94
N LYS A 159 9.63 -14.13 -20.13
CA LYS A 159 10.61 -15.12 -20.62
C LYS A 159 12.01 -14.52 -20.76
N VAL A 160 12.09 -13.30 -21.30
CA VAL A 160 13.37 -12.57 -21.46
C VAL A 160 13.94 -12.17 -20.09
N LEU A 161 13.11 -11.64 -19.20
CA LEU A 161 13.53 -11.25 -17.86
C LEU A 161 14.07 -12.44 -17.06
N LYS A 162 13.36 -13.58 -17.09
CA LYS A 162 13.82 -14.84 -16.50
C LYS A 162 15.20 -15.26 -17.03
N LYS A 163 15.39 -15.20 -18.35
CA LYS A 163 16.68 -15.53 -18.98
C LYS A 163 17.80 -14.64 -18.43
N TYR A 164 17.56 -13.33 -18.31
CA TYR A 164 18.55 -12.41 -17.77
C TYR A 164 18.87 -12.66 -16.29
N MET A 165 17.88 -13.05 -15.48
CA MET A 165 18.11 -13.42 -14.09
C MET A 165 18.95 -14.70 -13.97
N GLU A 166 18.65 -15.71 -14.79
CA GLU A 166 19.43 -16.96 -14.86
C GLU A 166 20.90 -16.67 -15.27
N GLU A 167 21.11 -15.86 -16.30
CA GLU A 167 22.45 -15.44 -16.76
C GLU A 167 23.26 -14.69 -15.67
N GLU A 168 22.63 -13.79 -14.92
CA GLU A 168 23.31 -13.02 -13.86
C GLU A 168 23.63 -13.87 -12.62
N MET A 169 22.79 -14.86 -12.30
CA MET A 169 23.07 -15.82 -11.22
C MET A 169 24.24 -16.75 -11.57
N GLU A 170 24.38 -17.14 -12.86
CA GLU A 170 25.51 -17.95 -13.33
C GLU A 170 26.84 -17.21 -13.28
N LYS A 171 26.85 -15.89 -13.54
CA LYS A 171 28.05 -15.05 -13.43
C LYS A 171 28.51 -14.79 -12.00
N GLY A 172 27.58 -14.81 -11.03
CA GLY A 172 27.84 -14.49 -9.62
C GLY A 172 28.57 -15.57 -8.80
N GLY A 173 28.94 -16.71 -9.39
CA GLY A 173 29.76 -17.76 -8.74
C GLY A 173 29.12 -18.46 -7.53
N SER A 174 27.85 -18.21 -7.25
CA SER A 174 27.18 -18.74 -6.05
C SER A 174 26.75 -20.19 -6.29
N SER A 175 27.41 -21.14 -5.60
CA SER A 175 27.11 -22.58 -5.61
C SER A 175 25.82 -22.91 -4.82
N VAL A 176 24.77 -22.10 -5.01
CA VAL A 176 23.47 -22.28 -4.39
C VAL A 176 22.64 -23.16 -5.32
N LYS A 177 22.03 -24.20 -4.75
CA LYS A 177 21.10 -25.12 -5.42
C LYS A 177 20.24 -24.36 -6.43
N LYS A 178 20.28 -24.76 -7.70
CA LYS A 178 19.48 -24.26 -8.84
C LYS A 178 18.01 -24.03 -8.45
N PHE A 179 17.69 -22.86 -7.90
CA PHE A 179 16.31 -22.41 -7.81
C PHE A 179 15.92 -21.96 -9.21
N ARG A 180 15.16 -22.80 -9.91
CA ARG A 180 14.64 -22.45 -11.24
C ARG A 180 13.45 -21.53 -11.03
N TRP A 181 13.60 -20.25 -11.38
CA TRP A 181 12.50 -19.31 -11.46
C TRP A 181 11.41 -19.88 -12.36
N ASN A 182 10.18 -20.00 -11.86
CA ASN A 182 9.00 -20.27 -12.70
C ASN A 182 8.24 -18.95 -12.92
N ASP A 183 7.31 -18.95 -13.88
CA ASP A 183 6.60 -17.73 -14.28
C ASP A 183 5.81 -17.15 -13.09
N GLU A 184 5.21 -17.99 -12.24
CA GLU A 184 4.47 -17.56 -11.04
C GLU A 184 5.37 -16.87 -10.00
N CYS A 185 6.55 -17.41 -9.71
CA CYS A 185 7.51 -16.80 -8.77
C CYS A 185 8.05 -15.48 -9.32
N LEU A 186 8.25 -15.39 -10.64
CA LEU A 186 8.71 -14.16 -11.29
C LEU A 186 7.62 -13.07 -11.27
N GLU A 187 6.37 -13.43 -11.57
CA GLU A 187 5.23 -12.52 -11.46
C GLU A 187 5.04 -12.04 -10.02
N HIS A 188 5.14 -12.94 -9.04
CA HIS A 188 5.08 -12.60 -7.63
C HIS A 188 6.20 -11.64 -7.24
N ALA A 189 7.46 -11.91 -7.63
CA ALA A 189 8.60 -11.04 -7.35
C ALA A 189 8.44 -9.64 -7.97
N LEU A 190 7.90 -9.56 -9.20
CA LEU A 190 7.57 -8.30 -9.86
C LEU A 190 6.47 -7.51 -9.12
N GLN A 191 5.49 -8.20 -8.53
CA GLN A 191 4.45 -7.57 -7.69
C GLN A 191 4.96 -7.12 -6.32
N GLN A 192 6.06 -7.69 -5.83
CA GLN A 192 6.75 -7.26 -4.61
C GLN A 192 7.78 -6.14 -4.85
N MET A 193 7.89 -5.61 -6.08
CA MET A 193 8.74 -4.46 -6.37
C MET A 193 8.32 -3.26 -5.50
N PRO A 194 9.26 -2.62 -4.79
CA PRO A 194 8.94 -1.58 -3.84
C PRO A 194 8.28 -0.38 -4.52
N MET A 195 7.20 0.16 -3.94
CA MET A 195 6.62 1.39 -4.46
C MET A 195 7.53 2.58 -4.12
N ILE A 196 8.16 3.14 -5.14
CA ILE A 196 9.07 4.28 -4.98
C ILE A 196 8.24 5.56 -4.93
N LYS A 197 8.45 6.36 -3.88
CA LYS A 197 7.72 7.60 -3.65
C LYS A 197 8.56 8.81 -4.03
N ASP A 198 7.89 9.81 -4.58
CA ASP A 198 8.41 11.17 -4.61
C ASP A 198 8.38 11.72 -3.17
N HIS A 199 9.50 12.29 -2.71
CA HIS A 199 9.63 12.86 -1.38
C HIS A 199 9.43 14.37 -1.38
N ARG A 200 9.32 14.98 -2.57
CA ARG A 200 9.08 16.41 -2.72
C ARG A 200 7.66 16.74 -2.25
N SER A 201 7.52 17.90 -1.61
CA SER A 201 6.20 18.36 -1.20
C SER A 201 5.34 18.72 -2.42
N LYS A 202 4.03 18.62 -2.26
CA LYS A 202 3.07 19.05 -3.28
C LYS A 202 3.25 20.54 -3.61
N GLU A 203 3.56 21.34 -2.60
CA GLU A 203 3.85 22.76 -2.73
C GLU A 203 5.11 22.98 -3.58
N GLU A 204 6.19 22.23 -3.37
CA GLU A 204 7.40 22.31 -4.20
C GLU A 204 7.11 21.99 -5.66
N ILE A 205 6.40 20.88 -5.92
CA ILE A 205 6.06 20.48 -7.29
C ILE A 205 5.11 21.50 -7.93
N TYR A 206 4.15 22.02 -7.19
CA TYR A 206 3.23 23.05 -7.69
C TYR A 206 3.93 24.37 -7.98
N GLN A 207 4.88 24.81 -7.14
CA GLN A 207 5.68 26.01 -7.40
C GLN A 207 6.53 25.83 -8.65
N GLN A 208 7.20 24.69 -8.81
CA GLN A 208 7.95 24.35 -10.02
C GLN A 208 7.04 24.32 -11.27
N LEU A 209 5.82 23.80 -11.16
CA LEU A 209 4.83 23.83 -12.26
C LEU A 209 4.39 25.26 -12.61
N ILE A 210 4.19 26.14 -11.61
CA ILE A 210 3.89 27.56 -11.84
C ILE A 210 5.07 28.26 -12.50
N GLU A 211 6.29 28.02 -12.05
CA GLU A 211 7.50 28.60 -12.62
C GLU A 211 7.76 28.09 -14.04
N ALA A 212 7.58 26.80 -14.29
CA ALA A 212 7.62 26.19 -15.62
C ALA A 212 6.53 26.78 -16.54
N ARG A 213 5.33 27.04 -16.01
CA ARG A 213 4.25 27.73 -16.74
C ARG A 213 4.58 29.19 -17.00
N LYS A 214 5.18 29.91 -16.03
CA LYS A 214 5.63 31.30 -16.16
C LYS A 214 6.79 31.44 -17.13
N THR A 215 7.73 30.50 -17.17
CA THR A 215 8.85 30.45 -18.12
C THR A 215 8.39 30.01 -19.51
N ALA A 216 7.41 29.12 -19.63
CA ALA A 216 6.76 28.79 -20.91
C ALA A 216 5.92 29.96 -21.44
N ARG A 217 5.16 30.66 -20.57
CA ARG A 217 4.47 31.91 -20.91
C ARG A 217 5.47 33.03 -21.21
N ARG A 218 6.59 33.13 -20.48
CA ARG A 218 7.68 34.06 -20.79
C ARG A 218 8.34 33.68 -22.10
N LYS A 219 8.56 32.41 -22.44
CA LYS A 219 9.01 32.01 -23.79
C LYS A 219 7.98 32.30 -24.87
N SER A 220 6.68 32.30 -24.54
CA SER A 220 5.61 32.75 -25.45
C SER A 220 5.35 34.27 -25.41
N TRP A 221 5.90 35.00 -24.44
CA TRP A 221 5.72 36.45 -24.23
C TRP A 221 7.01 37.24 -24.52
N PHE A 222 8.18 36.59 -24.50
CA PHE A 222 9.47 36.98 -25.08
C PHE A 222 9.55 36.56 -26.55
N LEU A 223 8.44 36.70 -27.26
CA LEU A 223 8.46 36.99 -28.69
C LEU A 223 7.57 38.21 -29.00
N PRO A 224 7.83 39.41 -28.45
CA PRO A 224 7.44 40.64 -29.12
C PRO A 224 8.56 41.00 -30.12
N SER A 225 8.17 41.14 -31.39
CA SER A 225 8.83 42.04 -32.34
C SER A 225 10.35 41.90 -32.53
N LEU A 226 10.82 40.78 -33.08
CA LEU A 226 12.10 40.74 -33.80
C LEU A 226 12.04 39.81 -35.04
N ILE A 227 10.88 39.73 -35.69
CA ILE A 227 10.75 39.37 -37.13
C ILE A 227 9.68 40.29 -37.74
N SER A 228 9.78 41.59 -37.47
CA SER A 228 9.13 42.63 -38.30
C SER A 228 10.16 43.50 -39.03
N VAL A 229 11.42 43.06 -39.06
CA VAL A 229 12.51 43.75 -39.79
C VAL A 229 13.23 42.82 -40.79
N VAL A 230 12.89 41.51 -40.85
CA VAL A 230 13.55 40.56 -41.78
C VAL A 230 12.59 39.89 -42.79
N ALA A 231 11.26 40.13 -42.70
CA ALA A 231 10.29 39.61 -43.68
C ALA A 231 9.56 40.70 -44.50
N VAL A 232 9.97 41.96 -44.37
CA VAL A 232 9.48 43.09 -45.20
C VAL A 232 10.63 43.74 -46.00
N MET A 233 11.86 43.23 -45.89
CA MET A 233 13.01 43.62 -46.72
C MET A 233 13.37 42.58 -47.80
N LEU A 234 12.37 41.88 -48.36
CA LEU A 234 12.58 41.01 -49.53
C LEU A 234 11.47 41.11 -50.59
N VAL A 235 10.78 42.26 -50.66
CA VAL A 235 10.04 42.66 -51.87
C VAL A 235 10.09 44.19 -52.01
N THR A 236 11.22 44.73 -52.47
CA THR A 236 11.27 45.89 -53.38
C THR A 236 12.66 45.99 -54.01
N ALA A 237 12.67 46.13 -55.33
CA ALA A 237 13.79 46.49 -56.18
C ALA A 237 14.92 45.45 -56.34
N ILE A 238 14.81 44.63 -57.39
CA ILE A 238 15.72 44.67 -58.56
C ILE A 238 15.15 43.74 -59.65
N TYR A 239 14.72 44.38 -60.74
CA TYR A 239 14.62 43.91 -62.13
C TYR A 239 13.58 42.86 -62.56
N ALA A 240 12.63 43.35 -63.38
CA ALA A 240 11.87 42.63 -64.41
C ALA A 240 12.80 42.14 -65.56
N PRO A 241 12.35 41.46 -66.65
CA PRO A 241 10.98 41.10 -67.07
C PRO A 241 10.78 39.67 -67.67
N SER A 242 9.54 39.44 -68.16
CA SER A 242 9.14 38.64 -69.35
C SER A 242 8.55 37.21 -69.21
N LEU A 243 7.21 37.16 -69.41
CA LEU A 243 6.43 36.30 -70.34
C LEU A 243 6.37 34.74 -70.09
N PRO A 244 5.42 33.98 -70.68
CA PRO A 244 3.99 33.91 -70.32
C PRO A 244 3.39 32.46 -70.39
N LEU A 245 2.04 32.39 -70.37
CA LEU A 245 1.14 31.37 -70.99
C LEU A 245 0.90 30.05 -70.23
N THR A 246 -0.30 29.88 -69.62
CA THR A 246 -1.49 29.09 -70.06
C THR A 246 -1.36 27.58 -69.82
N GLN A 247 -2.39 26.79 -69.47
CA GLN A 247 -3.82 26.82 -69.78
C GLN A 247 -4.54 25.79 -68.88
N HIS A 248 -5.84 26.02 -68.60
CA HIS A 248 -6.99 25.08 -68.53
C HIS A 248 -6.85 23.64 -67.95
N SER A 249 -7.86 23.01 -67.35
CA SER A 249 -9.27 23.29 -67.06
C SER A 249 -9.82 22.14 -66.18
N GLU A 250 -10.91 22.42 -65.45
CA GLU A 250 -12.11 21.55 -65.21
C GLU A 250 -11.94 20.12 -64.64
N LYS A 251 -12.79 19.56 -63.76
CA LYS A 251 -14.25 19.66 -63.50
C LYS A 251 -14.52 18.97 -62.14
N ARG A 252 -15.27 19.59 -61.19
CA ARG A 252 -16.72 19.41 -60.86
C ARG A 252 -17.14 17.98 -60.44
N THR A 253 -17.43 17.74 -59.14
CA THR A 253 -18.76 17.65 -58.42
C THR A 253 -19.54 16.36 -58.73
N GLU A 254 -20.10 15.60 -57.76
CA GLU A 254 -21.26 15.84 -56.86
C GLU A 254 -21.28 14.75 -55.75
N LYS A 255 -21.66 15.01 -54.47
CA LYS A 255 -23.01 14.87 -53.80
C LYS A 255 -23.67 13.48 -53.98
N LEU A 256 -24.36 12.81 -53.04
CA LEU A 256 -25.07 13.14 -51.79
C LEU A 256 -25.45 11.82 -51.02
N ASP A 257 -25.71 11.95 -49.72
CA ASP A 257 -26.73 11.27 -48.87
C ASP A 257 -26.73 9.80 -48.36
N GLN A 258 -26.81 9.75 -47.01
CA GLN A 258 -27.71 8.99 -46.10
C GLN A 258 -27.90 7.47 -46.18
N HIS A 259 -27.81 6.80 -45.01
CA HIS A 259 -28.95 6.10 -44.39
C HIS A 259 -28.68 5.70 -42.91
N MET A 260 -29.70 5.86 -42.06
CA MET A 260 -29.81 5.22 -40.75
C MET A 260 -30.27 3.76 -40.91
N ILE A 261 -29.88 2.89 -39.97
CA ILE A 261 -30.68 1.71 -39.58
C ILE A 261 -30.66 1.58 -38.04
N THR A 262 -31.85 1.59 -37.47
CA THR A 262 -32.18 1.21 -36.09
C THR A 262 -32.41 -0.31 -36.03
N LEU A 263 -31.92 -1.01 -35.02
CA LEU A 263 -32.43 -2.33 -34.61
C LEU A 263 -32.31 -2.51 -33.10
N GLN A 264 -33.45 -2.58 -32.42
CA GLN A 264 -33.60 -3.15 -31.09
C GLN A 264 -33.82 -4.67 -31.19
N ALA A 265 -33.23 -5.46 -30.30
CA ALA A 265 -33.73 -6.79 -29.92
C ALA A 265 -33.25 -7.21 -28.51
N LYS A 266 -34.25 -7.28 -27.59
CA LYS A 266 -34.52 -8.25 -26.49
C LYS A 266 -33.39 -8.98 -25.73
N GLN A 267 -33.46 -8.81 -24.40
CA GLN A 267 -32.99 -9.57 -23.21
C GLN A 267 -33.11 -11.12 -23.25
N PRO A 268 -32.76 -11.93 -22.21
CA PRO A 268 -32.04 -11.71 -20.91
C PRO A 268 -30.94 -12.77 -20.57
N ALA A 269 -30.13 -12.58 -19.51
CA ALA A 269 -29.84 -13.56 -18.43
C ALA A 269 -28.57 -13.24 -17.61
N LYS A 270 -28.67 -13.61 -16.32
CA LYS A 270 -27.72 -13.56 -15.21
C LYS A 270 -26.29 -14.04 -15.54
N GLU A 271 -25.28 -13.41 -14.94
CA GLU A 271 -24.49 -14.00 -13.85
C GLU A 271 -23.33 -13.07 -13.39
N SER A 272 -23.18 -13.03 -12.05
CA SER A 272 -21.93 -12.90 -11.29
C SER A 272 -21.07 -11.63 -11.45
N GLN A 273 -21.14 -10.71 -10.48
CA GLN A 273 -20.20 -10.68 -9.35
C GLN A 273 -18.74 -10.53 -9.78
N THR A 274 -18.21 -9.31 -9.70
CA THR A 274 -17.00 -8.88 -8.97
C THR A 274 -16.26 -7.77 -9.70
N LEU A 275 -15.89 -6.72 -8.96
CA LEU A 275 -14.55 -6.10 -8.92
C LEU A 275 -14.61 -4.86 -8.02
N LEU A 276 -14.39 -5.09 -6.73
CA LEU A 276 -14.30 -4.08 -5.66
C LEU A 276 -12.82 -3.70 -5.45
N SER A 277 -12.55 -2.41 -5.28
CA SER A 277 -11.26 -1.75 -5.05
C SER A 277 -10.52 -2.24 -3.79
N ALA A 278 -9.25 -1.83 -3.61
CA ALA A 278 -8.42 -2.25 -2.47
C ALA A 278 -8.90 -1.71 -1.10
N GLU A 279 -9.51 -0.52 -1.07
CA GLU A 279 -10.23 -0.01 0.11
C GLU A 279 -11.50 -0.82 0.38
N GLU A 280 -12.14 -1.35 -0.66
CA GLU A 280 -13.29 -2.25 -0.53
C GLU A 280 -12.88 -3.70 -0.16
N ARG A 281 -11.59 -4.06 -0.28
CA ARG A 281 -11.05 -5.32 0.26
C ARG A 281 -10.76 -5.24 1.76
N ASP A 282 -10.22 -4.11 2.26
CA ASP A 282 -10.02 -3.85 3.70
C ASP A 282 -11.33 -3.48 4.43
N SER A 283 -12.38 -3.05 3.70
CA SER A 283 -13.68 -2.72 4.30
C SER A 283 -14.55 -3.91 4.69
N SER A 284 -14.21 -5.11 4.22
CA SER A 284 -14.96 -6.35 4.49
C SER A 284 -14.36 -7.21 5.61
N LEU A 285 -13.13 -6.91 6.03
CA LEU A 285 -12.38 -7.73 6.99
C LEU A 285 -12.57 -7.20 8.41
N SER A 286 -13.10 -8.06 9.28
CA SER A 286 -13.28 -7.71 10.69
C SER A 286 -11.91 -7.64 11.39
N ARG A 287 -11.70 -6.60 12.21
CA ARG A 287 -10.49 -6.45 13.03
C ARG A 287 -10.58 -7.16 14.38
N ILE A 288 -11.60 -7.99 14.57
CA ILE A 288 -11.81 -8.76 15.79
C ILE A 288 -12.14 -10.21 15.45
N VAL A 289 -11.83 -11.10 16.39
CA VAL A 289 -12.25 -12.50 16.36
C VAL A 289 -13.46 -12.65 17.28
N THR A 290 -14.58 -13.13 16.74
CA THR A 290 -15.73 -13.56 17.54
C THR A 290 -15.66 -15.07 17.79
N LYS A 291 -16.35 -15.56 18.84
CA LYS A 291 -16.36 -17.00 19.15
C LYS A 291 -16.96 -17.82 18.02
N GLU A 292 -17.97 -17.27 17.35
CA GLU A 292 -18.70 -17.91 16.26
C GLU A 292 -17.84 -18.10 15.02
N ALA A 293 -16.83 -17.23 14.82
CA ALA A 293 -15.95 -17.30 13.66
C ALA A 293 -14.93 -18.45 13.72
N LEU A 294 -14.79 -19.13 14.86
CA LEU A 294 -13.68 -20.05 15.11
C LEU A 294 -13.85 -21.47 14.57
N ASN A 295 -15.05 -21.91 14.16
CA ASN A 295 -15.27 -23.19 13.44
C ASN A 295 -14.37 -24.36 13.94
N ASP A 296 -14.40 -24.65 15.25
CA ASP A 296 -13.60 -25.68 15.96
C ASP A 296 -12.08 -25.46 16.10
N GLN A 297 -11.58 -24.30 15.65
CA GLN A 297 -10.24 -23.80 15.97
C GLN A 297 -10.24 -23.05 17.31
N ASP A 298 -9.05 -22.82 17.85
CA ASP A 298 -8.81 -21.90 18.96
C ASP A 298 -7.99 -20.70 18.46
N ILE A 299 -7.72 -19.72 19.31
CA ILE A 299 -6.84 -18.61 18.98
C ILE A 299 -5.70 -18.47 19.97
N ALA A 300 -4.54 -18.10 19.44
CA ALA A 300 -3.45 -17.56 20.21
C ALA A 300 -3.30 -16.09 19.84
N VAL A 301 -3.23 -15.21 20.85
CA VAL A 301 -2.95 -13.79 20.64
C VAL A 301 -1.51 -13.52 21.04
N VAL A 302 -0.73 -13.02 20.09
CA VAL A 302 0.69 -12.69 20.30
C VAL A 302 0.84 -11.18 20.27
N GLY A 303 1.40 -10.60 21.33
CA GLY A 303 1.76 -9.19 21.40
C GLY A 303 3.13 -8.97 20.76
N VAL A 304 3.17 -8.30 19.61
CA VAL A 304 4.43 -8.00 18.89
C VAL A 304 4.64 -6.50 18.75
N PRO A 305 5.86 -5.98 18.94
CA PRO A 305 6.14 -4.58 18.63
C PRO A 305 5.99 -4.32 17.13
N ASP A 306 5.68 -3.09 16.77
CA ASP A 306 5.92 -2.61 15.42
C ASP A 306 7.42 -2.56 15.11
N GLN A 307 7.78 -2.47 13.82
CA GLN A 307 9.19 -2.46 13.40
C GLN A 307 10.02 -1.32 14.00
N GLN A 308 9.37 -0.23 14.41
CA GLN A 308 10.01 0.92 15.03
C GLN A 308 10.06 0.83 16.56
N SER A 309 9.55 -0.25 17.17
CA SER A 309 9.53 -0.43 18.63
C SER A 309 8.82 0.71 19.38
N HIS A 310 7.72 1.21 18.81
CA HIS A 310 6.86 2.24 19.38
C HIS A 310 5.63 1.66 20.08
N ILE A 311 4.98 0.65 19.48
CA ILE A 311 3.68 0.14 19.93
C ILE A 311 3.65 -1.39 19.89
N ILE A 312 3.13 -2.00 20.96
CA ILE A 312 2.78 -3.43 20.97
C ILE A 312 1.41 -3.63 20.29
N ILE A 313 1.39 -4.46 19.25
CA ILE A 313 0.22 -4.84 18.49
C ILE A 313 -0.18 -6.27 18.89
N PRO A 314 -1.35 -6.47 19.52
CA PRO A 314 -1.88 -7.81 19.76
C PRO A 314 -2.44 -8.39 18.46
N ILE A 315 -1.92 -9.52 17.99
CA ILE A 315 -2.32 -10.20 16.75
C ILE A 315 -2.96 -11.55 17.10
N SER A 316 -4.19 -11.77 16.64
CA SER A 316 -4.88 -13.06 16.82
C SER A 316 -4.55 -14.02 15.69
N VAL A 317 -4.09 -15.22 16.03
CA VAL A 317 -3.74 -16.25 15.05
C VAL A 317 -4.58 -17.50 15.30
N PRO A 318 -5.26 -18.05 14.27
CA PRO A 318 -5.97 -19.32 14.41
C PRO A 318 -4.99 -20.48 14.66
N VAL A 319 -5.30 -21.26 15.69
CA VAL A 319 -4.52 -22.41 16.14
C VAL A 319 -5.43 -23.63 16.34
N LYS A 320 -4.84 -24.82 16.41
CA LYS A 320 -5.61 -26.04 16.67
C LYS A 320 -5.93 -26.14 18.16
N LYS A 321 -7.19 -26.42 18.48
CA LYS A 321 -7.73 -26.46 19.85
C LYS A 321 -7.05 -27.45 20.80
N TYR A 322 -6.50 -28.54 20.28
CA TYR A 322 -5.95 -29.63 21.10
C TYR A 322 -4.42 -29.59 21.24
N GLU A 323 -3.75 -28.64 20.58
CA GLU A 323 -2.29 -28.47 20.75
C GLU A 323 -2.00 -27.79 22.10
N PRO A 324 -0.91 -28.14 22.79
CA PRO A 324 -0.48 -27.44 24.00
C PRO A 324 -0.29 -25.94 23.76
N ALA A 325 -0.61 -25.11 24.76
CA ALA A 325 -0.56 -23.64 24.62
C ALA A 325 0.83 -23.10 24.20
N ALA A 326 1.92 -23.78 24.57
CA ALA A 326 3.26 -23.44 24.14
C ALA A 326 3.44 -23.62 22.62
N GLU A 327 2.99 -24.75 22.08
CA GLU A 327 3.04 -25.06 20.65
C GLU A 327 2.08 -24.15 19.86
N GLN A 328 0.93 -23.80 20.45
CA GLN A 328 0.02 -22.81 19.87
C GLN A 328 0.70 -21.45 19.71
N LEU A 329 1.42 -20.97 20.73
CA LEU A 329 2.12 -19.69 20.69
C LEU A 329 3.31 -19.70 19.72
N GLU A 330 4.07 -20.81 19.67
CA GLU A 330 5.15 -20.99 18.70
C GLU A 330 4.63 -20.99 17.25
N MET A 331 3.57 -21.78 16.99
CA MET A 331 2.91 -21.79 15.69
C MET A 331 2.31 -20.42 15.35
N ALA A 332 1.71 -19.73 16.31
CA ALA A 332 1.15 -18.40 16.09
C ALA A 332 2.24 -17.38 15.73
N THR A 333 3.34 -17.37 16.48
CA THR A 333 4.49 -16.48 16.25
C THR A 333 5.13 -16.73 14.89
N SER A 334 5.28 -18.00 14.48
CA SER A 334 5.84 -18.34 13.16
C SER A 334 4.95 -17.89 11.99
N LYS A 335 3.62 -17.91 12.15
CA LYS A 335 2.65 -17.45 11.14
C LYS A 335 2.58 -15.92 10.98
N ILE A 336 3.12 -15.13 11.90
CA ILE A 336 3.16 -13.67 11.78
C ILE A 336 4.19 -13.28 10.72
N ASP A 337 3.71 -12.62 9.67
CA ASP A 337 4.51 -12.03 8.60
C ASP A 337 4.89 -10.59 8.98
N GLU A 338 6.12 -10.42 9.45
CA GLU A 338 6.68 -9.14 9.93
C GLU A 338 6.59 -8.03 8.90
N GLN A 339 6.86 -8.32 7.62
CA GLN A 339 6.88 -7.32 6.56
C GLN A 339 5.47 -6.94 6.13
N LYS A 340 4.58 -7.92 5.96
CA LYS A 340 3.19 -7.64 5.59
C LYS A 340 2.44 -6.87 6.70
N TRP A 341 2.78 -7.10 7.96
CA TRP A 341 2.05 -6.54 9.11
C TRP A 341 2.74 -5.31 9.71
N GLY A 342 3.96 -4.98 9.30
CA GLY A 342 4.73 -3.86 9.86
C GLY A 342 5.12 -4.08 11.31
N VAL A 343 5.37 -5.34 11.68
CA VAL A 343 5.71 -5.78 13.05
C VAL A 343 7.06 -6.44 13.10
N SER A 344 7.62 -6.60 14.30
CA SER A 344 8.80 -7.42 14.52
C SER A 344 8.57 -8.44 15.62
N LYS A 345 8.86 -9.72 15.32
CA LYS A 345 8.82 -10.84 16.27
C LYS A 345 10.21 -11.22 16.79
N ARG A 346 11.27 -10.55 16.33
CA ARG A 346 12.68 -10.79 16.73
C ARG A 346 12.87 -10.96 18.24
N LEU A 347 12.17 -10.18 19.07
CA LEU A 347 12.29 -10.24 20.53
C LEU A 347 11.72 -11.53 21.14
N LEU A 348 10.91 -12.28 20.39
CA LEU A 348 10.27 -13.52 20.80
C LEU A 348 10.96 -14.76 20.19
N ASP A 349 11.95 -14.58 19.32
CA ASP A 349 12.61 -15.69 18.62
C ASP A 349 13.36 -16.59 19.59
N GLY A 350 13.01 -17.88 19.61
CA GLY A 350 13.60 -18.87 20.52
C GLY A 350 13.16 -18.73 21.98
N VAL A 351 12.24 -17.81 22.29
CA VAL A 351 11.65 -17.67 23.63
C VAL A 351 10.50 -18.67 23.77
N THR A 352 10.59 -19.52 24.79
CA THR A 352 9.51 -20.48 25.09
C THR A 352 8.54 -19.87 26.09
N ILE A 353 7.26 -19.84 25.75
CA ILE A 353 6.18 -19.33 26.60
C ILE A 353 5.20 -20.48 26.86
N ALA A 354 5.04 -20.88 28.12
CA ALA A 354 4.21 -22.04 28.46
C ALA A 354 3.46 -21.84 29.78
N PRO A 355 2.25 -22.40 29.95
CA PRO A 355 1.55 -22.36 31.22
C PRO A 355 2.30 -23.21 32.26
N SER A 356 2.27 -22.76 33.51
CA SER A 356 2.71 -23.53 34.68
C SER A 356 1.61 -24.54 35.10
N ARG A 357 1.95 -25.44 36.03
CA ARG A 357 0.96 -26.23 36.76
C ARG A 357 0.10 -25.37 37.69
N GLU A 358 0.63 -24.23 38.14
CA GLU A 358 -0.13 -23.26 38.92
C GLU A 358 -1.09 -22.48 38.03
N SER A 359 -2.35 -22.37 38.48
CA SER A 359 -3.40 -21.69 37.71
C SER A 359 -3.03 -20.24 37.43
N LYS A 360 -3.15 -19.83 36.15
CA LYS A 360 -2.88 -18.47 35.66
C LYS A 360 -1.43 -18.01 35.80
N VAL A 361 -0.49 -18.91 36.10
CA VAL A 361 0.95 -18.62 36.09
C VAL A 361 1.56 -19.13 34.80
N TRP A 362 2.40 -18.33 34.16
CA TRP A 362 3.11 -18.65 32.93
C TRP A 362 4.61 -18.64 33.14
N LEU A 363 5.31 -19.51 32.43
CA LEU A 363 6.76 -19.64 32.44
C LEU A 363 7.29 -19.11 31.12
N VAL A 364 8.23 -18.17 31.19
CA VAL A 364 8.94 -17.64 30.02
C VAL A 364 10.40 -18.02 30.13
N ARG A 365 10.88 -18.82 29.17
CA ARG A 365 12.26 -19.28 29.10
C ARG A 365 12.98 -18.59 27.96
N VAL A 366 14.07 -17.91 28.28
CA VAL A 366 14.89 -17.16 27.33
C VAL A 366 16.26 -17.84 27.21
N PRO A 367 16.73 -18.17 25.99
CA PRO A 367 18.04 -18.77 25.78
C PRO A 367 19.17 -17.83 26.22
N LYS A 368 20.27 -18.32 26.78
CA LYS A 368 21.38 -17.45 27.28
C LYS A 368 21.97 -16.54 26.20
N GLN A 369 21.99 -17.00 24.96
CA GLN A 369 22.50 -16.30 23.79
C GLN A 369 21.48 -15.37 23.12
N HIS A 370 20.28 -15.24 23.69
CA HIS A 370 19.23 -14.39 23.13
C HIS A 370 19.68 -12.92 23.11
N PRO A 371 19.45 -12.18 22.01
CA PRO A 371 19.96 -10.82 21.84
C PRO A 371 19.49 -9.85 22.93
N ILE A 372 18.33 -10.10 23.55
CA ILE A 372 17.74 -9.25 24.60
C ILE A 372 18.71 -8.92 25.76
N PHE A 373 19.68 -9.78 26.05
CA PHE A 373 20.68 -9.54 27.10
C PHE A 373 21.77 -8.53 26.73
N SER A 374 21.80 -8.10 25.46
CA SER A 374 22.77 -7.15 24.89
C SER A 374 22.11 -5.94 24.23
N GLU A 375 20.79 -5.85 24.29
CA GLU A 375 19.99 -4.82 23.63
C GLU A 375 19.81 -3.56 24.49
N GLY A 376 19.32 -2.48 23.87
CA GLY A 376 19.02 -1.23 24.57
C GLY A 376 17.78 -1.30 25.47
N SER A 377 17.62 -0.31 26.36
CA SER A 377 16.49 -0.20 27.29
C SER A 377 15.10 -0.24 26.61
N THR A 378 15.00 0.28 25.38
CA THR A 378 13.77 0.23 24.58
C THR A 378 13.41 -1.20 24.21
N SER A 379 14.34 -1.99 23.69
CA SER A 379 14.13 -3.41 23.36
C SER A 379 13.78 -4.22 24.60
N GLU A 380 14.45 -3.98 25.73
CA GLU A 380 14.13 -4.62 27.02
C GLU A 380 12.68 -4.34 27.45
N SER A 381 12.24 -3.09 27.33
CA SER A 381 10.87 -2.68 27.66
C SER A 381 9.85 -3.28 26.72
N MET A 382 10.13 -3.29 25.41
CA MET A 382 9.26 -3.89 24.39
C MET A 382 9.14 -5.41 24.55
N PHE A 383 10.22 -6.08 24.93
CA PHE A 383 10.19 -7.51 25.23
C PHE A 383 9.25 -7.83 26.39
N LEU A 384 9.38 -7.12 27.52
CA LEU A 384 8.49 -7.32 28.67
C LEU A 384 7.03 -6.97 28.32
N ALA A 385 6.80 -5.91 27.55
CA ALA A 385 5.47 -5.50 27.13
C ALA A 385 4.82 -6.51 26.16
N SER A 386 5.60 -7.10 25.25
CA SER A 386 5.16 -8.20 24.38
C SER A 386 4.73 -9.43 25.17
N ILE A 387 5.53 -9.83 26.16
CA ILE A 387 5.20 -10.94 27.06
C ILE A 387 3.94 -10.60 27.88
N GLU A 388 3.84 -9.39 28.43
CA GLU A 388 2.67 -8.93 29.18
C GLU A 388 1.40 -9.04 28.34
N GLU A 389 1.40 -8.46 27.13
CA GLU A 389 0.22 -8.42 26.27
C GLU A 389 -0.18 -9.82 25.78
N THR A 390 0.80 -10.68 25.44
CA THR A 390 0.56 -12.07 25.06
C THR A 390 -0.09 -12.85 26.20
N ILE A 391 0.51 -12.85 27.39
CA ILE A 391 0.04 -13.65 28.52
C ILE A 391 -1.31 -13.17 29.04
N ARG A 392 -1.57 -11.86 28.99
CA ARG A 392 -2.87 -11.28 29.34
C ARG A 392 -4.00 -11.87 28.49
N TRP A 393 -3.81 -11.93 27.17
CA TRP A 393 -4.80 -12.53 26.27
C TRP A 393 -4.94 -14.03 26.45
N MET A 394 -3.83 -14.72 26.75
CA MET A 394 -3.83 -16.15 27.06
C MET A 394 -4.35 -16.47 28.48
N GLY A 395 -4.89 -15.48 29.20
CA GLY A 395 -5.57 -15.67 30.50
C GLY A 395 -4.64 -15.80 31.72
N GLY A 396 -3.37 -15.45 31.57
CA GLY A 396 -2.42 -15.41 32.67
C GLY A 396 -2.57 -14.18 33.57
N LYS A 397 -2.12 -14.33 34.82
CA LYS A 397 -2.03 -13.26 35.82
C LYS A 397 -0.61 -12.99 36.28
N LYS A 398 0.31 -13.93 36.04
CA LYS A 398 1.70 -13.83 36.48
C LYS A 398 2.61 -14.55 35.51
N VAL A 399 3.81 -14.02 35.33
CA VAL A 399 4.90 -14.61 34.56
C VAL A 399 6.10 -14.84 35.47
N CYS A 400 6.69 -16.02 35.39
CA CYS A 400 7.98 -16.34 36.00
C CYS A 400 9.01 -16.52 34.88
N PHE A 401 10.09 -15.75 34.93
CA PHE A 401 11.12 -15.77 33.91
C PHE A 401 12.23 -16.76 34.26
N PHE A 402 12.85 -17.34 33.23
CA PHE A 402 14.01 -18.20 33.35
C PHE A 402 14.99 -17.90 32.22
N THR A 403 16.27 -17.79 32.54
CA THR A 403 17.35 -17.91 31.56
C THR A 403 17.78 -19.36 31.52
N GLU A 404 17.45 -20.07 30.45
CA GLU A 404 17.57 -21.53 30.35
C GLU A 404 16.81 -22.25 31.49
N LYS A 405 17.56 -22.86 32.42
CA LYS A 405 17.04 -23.55 33.61
C LYS A 405 17.14 -22.70 34.89
N LYS A 406 17.81 -21.54 34.85
CA LYS A 406 17.99 -20.67 36.02
C LYS A 406 16.82 -19.69 36.11
N GLU A 407 16.26 -19.54 37.30
CA GLU A 407 15.19 -18.58 37.56
C GLU A 407 15.67 -17.14 37.37
N GLY A 408 14.78 -16.31 36.84
CA GLY A 408 14.98 -14.90 36.49
C GLY A 408 15.85 -14.65 35.27
N MET A 409 15.91 -13.39 34.87
CA MET A 409 16.70 -12.86 33.77
C MET A 409 17.42 -11.60 34.23
N ALA A 410 18.68 -11.41 33.83
CA ALA A 410 19.43 -10.18 34.09
C ALA A 410 19.43 -9.32 32.82
N LEU A 411 18.56 -8.31 32.78
CA LEU A 411 18.53 -7.32 31.71
C LEU A 411 19.50 -6.17 32.05
N HIS A 412 20.17 -5.59 31.06
CA HIS A 412 21.25 -4.64 31.28
C HIS A 412 20.74 -3.33 31.90
N HIS A 413 19.58 -2.84 31.47
CA HIS A 413 19.03 -1.56 31.90
C HIS A 413 17.94 -1.70 32.96
N ILE A 414 17.06 -2.70 32.82
CA ILE A 414 15.97 -2.97 33.77
C ILE A 414 16.48 -3.72 35.02
N GLY A 415 17.59 -4.42 34.91
CA GLY A 415 18.16 -5.23 35.99
C GLY A 415 17.55 -6.63 36.07
N TYR A 416 17.59 -7.23 37.26
CA TYR A 416 17.17 -8.61 37.45
C TYR A 416 15.64 -8.74 37.57
N VAL A 417 15.04 -9.43 36.60
CA VAL A 417 13.59 -9.67 36.53
C VAL A 417 13.32 -11.14 36.82
N LYS A 418 12.73 -11.40 37.99
CA LYS A 418 12.32 -12.76 38.40
C LYS A 418 10.92 -13.10 37.89
N ALA A 419 9.99 -12.17 38.07
CA ALA A 419 8.58 -12.36 37.76
C ALA A 419 7.95 -11.02 37.36
N LEU A 420 6.83 -11.11 36.65
CA LEU A 420 5.99 -9.97 36.25
C LEU A 420 4.53 -10.31 36.58
N GLU A 421 3.85 -9.42 37.30
CA GLU A 421 2.40 -9.49 37.49
C GLU A 421 1.70 -8.88 36.28
N ILE A 422 0.62 -9.50 35.81
CA ILE A 422 -0.15 -9.04 34.66
C ILE A 422 -1.33 -8.21 35.16
N PRO A 423 -1.27 -6.87 35.02
CA PRO A 423 -2.29 -5.99 35.58
C PRO A 423 -3.58 -6.06 34.75
N HIS A 424 -4.72 -5.99 35.43
CA HIS A 424 -6.01 -5.82 34.77
C HIS A 424 -6.25 -4.34 34.42
N LYS A 425 -5.65 -3.87 33.32
CA LYS A 425 -5.76 -2.49 32.85
C LYS A 425 -7.05 -2.31 32.03
N LYS A 426 -8.00 -1.52 32.53
CA LYS A 426 -9.09 -0.98 31.69
C LYS A 426 -8.50 -0.01 30.67
N ARG A 427 -8.59 -0.32 29.37
CA ARG A 427 -7.91 0.41 28.28
C ARG A 427 -8.88 0.75 27.16
N VAL A 428 -8.53 1.75 26.37
CA VAL A 428 -9.24 2.20 25.18
C VAL A 428 -8.58 1.59 23.95
N TYR A 429 -9.36 1.20 22.94
CA TYR A 429 -8.80 0.79 21.65
C TYR A 429 -8.78 1.93 20.64
N TYR A 430 -7.62 2.12 20.01
CA TYR A 430 -7.33 3.13 18.99
C TYR A 430 -6.97 2.51 17.64
N LEU A 431 -7.08 3.29 16.58
CA LEU A 431 -6.54 2.93 15.27
C LEU A 431 -5.04 3.19 15.25
N TYR A 432 -4.27 2.20 14.82
CA TYR A 432 -2.84 2.35 14.59
C TYR A 432 -2.45 1.75 13.25
N ARG A 433 -1.58 2.41 12.50
CA ARG A 433 -1.05 1.90 11.24
C ARG A 433 0.48 2.07 11.28
N PRO A 434 1.27 0.98 11.35
CA PRO A 434 2.73 1.06 11.46
C PRO A 434 3.39 1.79 10.28
N GLY A 435 2.79 1.68 9.10
CA GLY A 435 3.26 2.36 7.90
C GLY A 435 2.17 2.38 6.83
N PRO A 436 2.31 3.24 5.81
CA PRO A 436 1.26 3.49 4.82
C PRO A 436 0.82 2.25 4.04
N THR A 437 1.68 1.24 3.93
CA THR A 437 1.45 -0.04 3.24
C THR A 437 0.93 -1.15 4.16
N HIS A 438 0.94 -0.92 5.47
CA HIS A 438 0.55 -1.91 6.48
C HIS A 438 -0.95 -1.79 6.81
N PRO A 439 -1.58 -2.89 7.26
CA PRO A 439 -2.97 -2.85 7.71
C PRO A 439 -3.16 -1.92 8.91
N VAL A 440 -4.40 -1.47 9.10
CA VAL A 440 -4.78 -0.74 10.32
C VAL A 440 -5.08 -1.75 11.43
N PHE A 441 -4.56 -1.50 12.62
CA PHE A 441 -4.79 -2.31 13.80
C PHE A 441 -5.67 -1.58 14.80
N LEU A 442 -6.39 -2.37 15.59
CA LEU A 442 -6.96 -1.94 16.86
C LEU A 442 -5.96 -2.26 17.96
N VAL A 443 -5.39 -1.22 18.57
CA VAL A 443 -4.38 -1.35 19.63
C VAL A 443 -4.86 -0.72 20.94
N PRO A 444 -4.55 -1.34 22.10
CA PRO A 444 -4.96 -0.81 23.38
C PRO A 444 -4.12 0.42 23.77
N SER A 445 -4.73 1.33 24.53
CA SER A 445 -4.05 2.48 25.10
C SER A 445 -2.98 2.05 26.10
N PRO A 446 -1.81 2.73 26.15
CA PRO A 446 -0.81 2.45 27.17
C PRO A 446 -1.32 2.78 28.57
N GLN A 447 -2.19 3.80 28.67
CA GLN A 447 -2.73 4.31 29.93
C GLN A 447 -4.02 3.59 30.34
N HIS A 448 -4.23 3.51 31.66
CA HIS A 448 -5.46 3.03 32.27
C HIS A 448 -6.55 4.11 32.25
N VAL A 449 -7.79 3.70 31.99
CA VAL A 449 -8.97 4.58 32.01
C VAL A 449 -9.96 4.09 33.08
N PRO A 450 -10.39 4.95 34.02
CA PRO A 450 -11.12 4.51 35.20
C PRO A 450 -12.55 4.03 34.88
N THR A 451 -13.22 4.70 33.94
CA THR A 451 -14.63 4.45 33.59
C THR A 451 -14.86 4.25 32.10
N PHE A 452 -15.86 3.44 31.74
CA PHE A 452 -16.18 3.16 30.35
C PHE A 452 -16.72 4.40 29.62
N LEU A 453 -17.40 5.31 30.34
CA LEU A 453 -17.88 6.56 29.76
C LEU A 453 -16.71 7.49 29.39
N GLU A 454 -15.67 7.55 30.22
CA GLU A 454 -14.45 8.28 29.88
C GLU A 454 -13.71 7.64 28.70
N ALA A 455 -13.68 6.31 28.64
CA ALA A 455 -13.12 5.59 27.50
C ALA A 455 -13.79 6.02 26.19
N LEU A 456 -15.13 6.04 26.13
CA LEU A 456 -15.87 6.52 24.96
C LEU A 456 -15.60 8.00 24.61
N LYS A 457 -15.35 8.85 25.63
CA LYS A 457 -14.96 10.25 25.40
C LYS A 457 -13.55 10.34 24.81
N GLN A 458 -12.61 9.53 25.29
CA GLN A 458 -11.24 9.48 24.78
C GLN A 458 -11.17 8.94 23.35
N MET A 459 -12.02 7.96 22.98
CA MET A 459 -12.09 7.40 21.62
C MET A 459 -12.46 8.43 20.53
N LYS A 460 -13.03 9.58 20.92
CA LYS A 460 -13.34 10.71 20.01
C LYS A 460 -12.14 11.61 19.70
N LYS A 461 -11.02 11.40 20.38
CA LYS A 461 -9.80 12.17 20.24
C LYS A 461 -8.65 11.23 19.87
N ASP A 462 -7.63 11.76 19.24
CA ASP A 462 -6.40 11.00 19.03
C ASP A 462 -5.76 10.65 20.38
N GLY A 463 -5.10 9.49 20.44
CA GLY A 463 -4.36 9.05 21.62
C GLY A 463 -2.94 9.58 21.61
N ASP A 464 -2.11 9.05 22.52
CA ASP A 464 -0.69 9.41 22.56
C ASP A 464 0.05 8.94 21.30
N GLY A 465 0.98 9.76 20.81
CA GLY A 465 1.84 9.42 19.68
C GLY A 465 1.07 9.18 18.37
N PRO A 466 1.24 8.02 17.70
CA PRO A 466 0.62 7.76 16.40
C PRO A 466 -0.80 7.17 16.49
N LEU A 467 -1.39 7.10 17.68
CA LEU A 467 -2.72 6.53 17.90
C LEU A 467 -3.84 7.48 17.43
N ARG A 468 -4.71 6.99 16.55
CA ARG A 468 -5.82 7.77 15.97
C ARG A 468 -7.17 7.39 16.56
N SER A 469 -8.03 8.40 16.70
CA SER A 469 -9.41 8.26 17.17
C SER A 469 -10.20 7.18 16.43
N THR A 470 -11.01 6.42 17.18
CA THR A 470 -11.86 5.35 16.65
C THR A 470 -13.31 5.77 16.48
N VAL A 471 -13.77 6.84 17.14
CA VAL A 471 -15.12 7.40 16.97
C VAL A 471 -15.06 8.60 16.00
N PRO A 472 -15.63 8.51 14.79
CA PRO A 472 -15.61 9.60 13.83
C PRO A 472 -16.33 10.86 14.32
N LYS A 473 -15.90 12.03 13.85
CA LYS A 473 -16.43 13.35 14.30
C LYS A 473 -17.94 13.51 14.08
N GLY A 474 -18.51 12.85 13.06
CA GLY A 474 -19.94 12.88 12.73
C GLY A 474 -20.82 11.90 13.54
N VAL A 475 -20.26 11.20 14.52
CA VAL A 475 -21.00 10.24 15.35
C VAL A 475 -21.30 10.82 16.72
N HIS A 476 -22.58 10.88 17.07
CA HIS A 476 -23.07 11.45 18.31
C HIS A 476 -23.78 10.38 19.15
N ILE A 477 -23.21 10.10 20.32
CA ILE A 477 -23.80 9.17 21.30
C ILE A 477 -24.79 9.97 22.14
N LYS A 478 -26.07 9.61 22.04
CA LYS A 478 -27.18 10.19 22.80
C LYS A 478 -27.16 9.71 24.25
N LYS A 479 -26.99 8.40 24.45
CA LYS A 479 -27.05 7.78 25.77
C LYS A 479 -26.18 6.54 25.84
N VAL A 480 -25.57 6.32 27.01
CA VAL A 480 -24.89 5.07 27.37
C VAL A 480 -25.54 4.54 28.63
N SER A 481 -26.02 3.30 28.60
CA SER A 481 -26.61 2.63 29.76
C SER A 481 -25.84 1.35 30.04
N MET A 482 -25.33 1.21 31.26
CA MET A 482 -24.61 0.02 31.69
C MET A 482 -25.57 -0.87 32.49
N GLN A 483 -25.72 -2.10 32.03
CA GLN A 483 -26.40 -3.19 32.75
C GLN A 483 -25.31 -4.19 33.14
N HIS A 484 -25.49 -4.95 34.22
CA HIS A 484 -24.46 -5.81 34.84
C HIS A 484 -23.48 -6.45 33.85
N ASP A 485 -23.98 -7.01 32.74
CA ASP A 485 -23.17 -7.71 31.74
C ASP A 485 -23.16 -7.08 30.33
N ASN A 486 -23.91 -5.99 30.14
CA ASN A 486 -24.17 -5.42 28.82
C ASN A 486 -24.08 -3.89 28.84
N VAL A 487 -23.44 -3.33 27.82
CA VAL A 487 -23.50 -1.89 27.57
C VAL A 487 -24.45 -1.61 26.41
N VAL A 488 -25.39 -0.68 26.61
CA VAL A 488 -26.25 -0.16 25.56
C VAL A 488 -25.75 1.22 25.14
N ILE A 489 -25.42 1.38 23.86
CA ILE A 489 -25.00 2.65 23.26
C ILE A 489 -26.06 3.07 22.26
N GLU A 490 -26.71 4.21 22.54
CA GLU A 490 -27.74 4.80 21.69
C GLU A 490 -27.15 6.01 20.96
N PHE A 491 -27.18 5.98 19.63
CA PHE A 491 -26.78 7.10 18.78
C PHE A 491 -27.95 8.03 18.52
N THR A 492 -27.66 9.30 18.23
CA THR A 492 -28.67 10.27 17.77
C THR A 492 -29.06 9.98 16.32
N GLU A 493 -30.25 10.43 15.89
CA GLU A 493 -30.75 10.23 14.51
C GLU A 493 -29.90 10.97 13.46
N ASP A 494 -29.21 12.05 13.84
CA ASP A 494 -28.31 12.82 12.96
C ASP A 494 -26.89 12.23 12.87
N SER A 495 -26.60 11.13 13.57
CA SER A 495 -25.30 10.48 13.52
C SER A 495 -24.99 9.88 12.15
N LYS A 496 -23.83 10.18 11.59
CA LYS A 496 -23.34 9.62 10.31
C LYS A 496 -22.84 8.19 10.50
N LEU A 497 -23.75 7.21 10.43
CA LEU A 497 -23.44 5.79 10.65
C LEU A 497 -23.31 4.95 9.36
N ASN A 498 -23.31 5.59 8.20
CA ASN A 498 -23.27 4.92 6.89
C ASN A 498 -21.87 4.88 6.25
N GLU A 499 -20.86 5.49 6.88
CA GLU A 499 -19.49 5.57 6.35
C GLU A 499 -18.69 4.29 6.70
N LEU A 500 -18.59 3.36 5.76
CA LEU A 500 -17.69 2.20 5.90
C LEU A 500 -16.31 2.52 5.32
N PRO A 501 -15.21 1.98 5.88
CA PRO A 501 -15.16 1.04 7.01
C PRO A 501 -15.09 1.70 8.39
N SER A 502 -15.00 3.03 8.47
CA SER A 502 -14.73 3.76 9.72
C SER A 502 -15.74 3.44 10.83
N ILE A 503 -17.04 3.32 10.49
CA ILE A 503 -18.08 3.00 11.47
C ILE A 503 -18.01 1.53 11.93
N GLN A 504 -17.58 0.60 11.09
CA GLN A 504 -17.34 -0.77 11.52
C GLN A 504 -16.16 -0.83 12.51
N TRP A 505 -15.04 -0.16 12.19
CA TRP A 505 -13.88 -0.11 13.08
C TRP A 505 -14.21 0.54 14.42
N MET A 506 -15.06 1.57 14.43
CA MET A 506 -15.60 2.16 15.66
C MET A 506 -16.33 1.11 16.51
N MET A 507 -17.24 0.34 15.91
CA MET A 507 -18.00 -0.69 16.64
C MET A 507 -17.08 -1.77 17.20
N GLU A 508 -16.11 -2.24 16.43
CA GLU A 508 -15.13 -3.24 16.83
C GLU A 508 -14.22 -2.73 17.97
N ALA A 509 -13.78 -1.47 17.89
CA ALA A 509 -13.01 -0.82 18.95
C ALA A 509 -13.83 -0.68 20.25
N ILE A 510 -15.12 -0.35 20.14
CA ILE A 510 -16.03 -0.29 21.29
C ILE A 510 -16.21 -1.67 21.92
N LEU A 511 -16.34 -2.72 21.12
CA LEU A 511 -16.47 -4.11 21.61
C LEU A 511 -15.21 -4.55 22.37
N LEU A 512 -14.02 -4.29 21.83
CA LEU A 512 -12.75 -4.56 22.51
C LEU A 512 -12.61 -3.74 23.79
N THR A 513 -12.96 -2.45 23.74
CA THR A 513 -12.95 -1.59 24.91
C THR A 513 -13.91 -2.11 25.97
N ALA A 514 -15.15 -2.48 25.63
CA ALA A 514 -16.12 -3.02 26.58
C ALA A 514 -15.61 -4.29 27.29
N LYS A 515 -14.87 -5.14 26.56
CA LYS A 515 -14.18 -6.31 27.13
C LYS A 515 -13.19 -5.92 28.25
N GLU A 516 -12.37 -4.89 28.03
CA GLU A 516 -11.40 -4.40 29.03
C GLU A 516 -12.08 -3.88 30.31
N PHE A 517 -13.36 -3.51 30.23
CA PHE A 517 -14.17 -3.08 31.37
C PHE A 517 -15.01 -4.22 31.99
N GLY A 518 -14.86 -5.45 31.50
CA GLY A 518 -15.52 -6.64 32.06
C GLY A 518 -16.93 -6.92 31.56
N PHE A 519 -17.40 -6.21 30.52
CA PHE A 519 -18.69 -6.50 29.89
C PHE A 519 -18.56 -7.67 28.90
N HIS A 520 -19.59 -8.50 28.79
CA HIS A 520 -19.60 -9.60 27.83
C HIS A 520 -20.38 -9.29 26.56
N THR A 521 -21.28 -8.30 26.58
CA THR A 521 -22.00 -7.86 25.37
C THR A 521 -22.12 -6.35 25.23
N VAL A 522 -22.28 -5.88 23.99
CA VAL A 522 -22.64 -4.50 23.65
C VAL A 522 -23.87 -4.51 22.75
N THR A 523 -24.79 -3.57 22.97
CA THR A 523 -25.99 -3.35 22.15
C THR A 523 -25.94 -1.95 21.56
N PHE A 524 -25.95 -1.84 20.23
CA PHE A 524 -26.01 -0.57 19.53
C PHE A 524 -27.44 -0.24 19.11
N LYS A 525 -27.88 1.00 19.32
CA LYS A 525 -29.25 1.48 19.05
C LYS A 525 -29.26 2.84 18.37
N GLY A 526 -30.38 3.18 17.73
CA GLY A 526 -30.62 4.50 17.14
C GLY A 526 -29.86 4.78 15.85
N GLY A 527 -29.85 6.04 15.43
CA GLY A 527 -29.14 6.51 14.23
C GLY A 527 -29.71 6.02 12.90
N GLY A 528 -30.99 5.63 12.85
CA GLY A 528 -31.68 5.23 11.62
C GLY A 528 -31.16 3.98 10.90
N VAL A 529 -30.23 3.21 11.49
CA VAL A 529 -29.57 2.06 10.83
C VAL A 529 -29.98 0.73 11.47
N LYS A 530 -30.19 -0.30 10.64
CA LYS A 530 -30.49 -1.67 11.10
C LYS A 530 -29.26 -2.57 11.23
N ARG A 531 -28.23 -2.34 10.43
CA ARG A 531 -27.03 -3.17 10.34
C ARG A 531 -25.83 -2.36 9.84
N ILE A 532 -24.65 -2.66 10.38
CA ILE A 532 -23.35 -2.15 9.90
C ILE A 532 -22.39 -3.33 9.81
N GLY A 533 -21.90 -3.64 8.61
CA GLY A 533 -21.09 -4.84 8.37
C GLY A 533 -21.83 -6.11 8.88
N PRO A 534 -21.19 -6.97 9.69
CA PRO A 534 -21.83 -8.14 10.29
C PRO A 534 -22.72 -7.83 11.49
N TYR A 535 -22.75 -6.59 11.98
CA TYR A 535 -23.34 -6.23 13.27
C TYR A 535 -24.78 -5.71 13.11
N MET A 536 -25.72 -6.36 13.78
CA MET A 536 -27.12 -5.94 13.82
C MET A 536 -27.40 -5.02 15.01
N PHE A 537 -28.06 -3.89 14.74
CA PHE A 537 -28.53 -2.98 15.79
C PHE A 537 -29.69 -3.64 16.56
N GLU A 538 -29.92 -3.18 17.79
CA GLU A 538 -30.90 -3.74 18.74
C GLU A 538 -30.64 -5.20 19.19
N LYS A 539 -29.54 -5.81 18.76
CA LYS A 539 -29.10 -7.12 19.22
C LYS A 539 -27.92 -7.00 20.19
N LYS A 540 -27.84 -7.93 21.14
CA LYS A 540 -26.66 -8.10 21.99
C LYS A 540 -25.55 -8.72 21.16
N ILE A 541 -24.43 -8.03 21.03
CA ILE A 541 -23.25 -8.47 20.31
C ILE A 541 -22.22 -8.88 21.35
N ALA A 542 -21.71 -10.11 21.27
CA ALA A 542 -20.68 -10.59 22.18
C ALA A 542 -19.37 -9.82 21.97
N VAL A 543 -18.67 -9.52 23.07
CA VAL A 543 -17.31 -8.98 22.99
C VAL A 543 -16.35 -10.03 22.40
N PRO A 544 -15.35 -9.60 21.62
CA PRO A 544 -14.46 -10.52 20.93
C PRO A 544 -13.56 -11.32 21.86
N VAL A 545 -13.02 -12.40 21.30
CA VAL A 545 -12.00 -13.24 21.93
C VAL A 545 -10.58 -12.80 21.60
N GLY A 546 -10.38 -12.02 20.54
CA GLY A 546 -9.07 -11.46 20.20
C GLY A 546 -9.15 -10.31 19.18
N PRO A 547 -8.14 -9.43 19.11
CA PRO A 547 -8.05 -8.36 18.12
C PRO A 547 -7.16 -8.77 16.94
N ASN A 548 -7.30 -8.05 15.83
CA ASN A 548 -6.40 -8.10 14.66
C ASN A 548 -6.13 -9.54 14.14
N PRO A 549 -7.14 -10.24 13.61
CA PRO A 549 -6.98 -11.62 13.13
C PRO A 549 -6.10 -11.75 11.89
N ILE A 550 -5.16 -12.71 11.91
CA ILE A 550 -4.55 -13.23 10.69
C ILE A 550 -5.58 -14.11 9.98
N MET A 551 -6.08 -13.64 8.84
CA MET A 551 -6.93 -14.45 7.96
C MET A 551 -6.09 -15.59 7.37
N VAL A 552 -6.30 -16.82 7.85
CA VAL A 552 -5.84 -18.03 7.17
C VAL A 552 -6.87 -18.30 6.08
N TYR A 553 -6.51 -18.06 4.81
CA TYR A 553 -7.32 -18.57 3.71
C TYR A 553 -7.39 -20.08 3.87
N ALA A 554 -8.55 -20.61 4.23
CA ALA A 554 -8.85 -22.01 3.98
C ALA A 554 -8.69 -22.18 2.47
N SER A 555 -7.65 -22.92 2.06
CA SER A 555 -7.52 -23.40 0.70
C SER A 555 -8.85 -24.08 0.34
N ALA A 556 -9.63 -23.43 -0.53
CA ALA A 556 -10.85 -24.01 -1.06
C ALA A 556 -10.47 -25.35 -1.70
N ARG A 557 -11.05 -26.43 -1.18
CA ARG A 557 -10.94 -27.77 -1.74
C ARG A 557 -11.71 -27.88 -3.04
#